data_AF-A0A1M7IB47-F1
#
_entry.id   AF-A0A1M7IB47-F1
#
_cell.length_a   1.000
_cell.length_b   1.000
_cell.length_c   1.000
_cell.angle_alpha   90.00
_cell.angle_beta   90.00
_cell.angle_gamma   90.00
#
_symmetry.space_group_name_H-M   'P 1'
#
loop_
_entity.id
_entity.type
_entity.pdbx_description
1 polymer ?
#
loop_
_entity_poly.entity_id
_entity_poly.type
_entity_poly.pdbx_seq_one_letter_code
_entity_poly.pdbx_strand_id
1 'polypeptide(L)'
;MRKFLAVCALFSILVTSAFAAPASSAKAKSVGSTKIYGAIEAKDGFLGGRLFDVLDSVGGTGTWMEWDVNGVRDPSVMKVLDPLLNSTNKPKMIWAITERAKPLLAVLLPKGAGEVIVFYELGALDGKPVQLKLNKVLSPDVVFRDYKQISEKEFVHLDRPNLKISVLDKMIRFTYDNPDKTPLRYDPDFAKKTIVEKRTEVNDYLGFLKYEYSMMLRAFVQSTRGIFNWQPWHWYMDKWNAKSVISAKEIEMILSKGVPPEYITVFKAKASSGEMIEMRTTGNGFLEMVITRP
;
A
#
# COMPACT_ATOMS: atom_id res chain seq x y z
N MET A 1 -25.57 58.81 59.33
CA MET A 1 -25.44 57.94 60.52
C MET A 1 -26.65 57.02 60.60
N ARG A 2 -26.39 55.70 60.67
CA ARG A 2 -27.27 54.59 61.10
C ARG A 2 -28.66 54.45 60.47
N LYS A 3 -28.86 53.38 59.70
CA LYS A 3 -29.81 52.29 60.06
C LYS A 3 -29.29 50.95 59.54
N PHE A 4 -28.96 50.09 60.50
CA PHE A 4 -28.81 48.64 60.36
C PHE A 4 -30.19 48.02 60.12
N LEU A 5 -30.27 46.97 59.29
CA LEU A 5 -30.99 45.74 59.62
C LEU A 5 -30.64 44.64 58.62
N ALA A 6 -29.93 43.64 59.14
CA ALA A 6 -29.80 42.32 58.57
C ALA A 6 -31.15 41.57 58.65
N VAL A 7 -31.35 40.55 57.81
CA VAL A 7 -31.64 39.18 58.23
C VAL A 7 -31.71 38.28 56.99
N CYS A 8 -30.97 37.17 57.09
CA CYS A 8 -30.89 36.03 56.20
C CYS A 8 -32.22 35.28 56.06
N ALA A 9 -32.46 34.68 54.90
CA ALA A 9 -33.16 33.39 54.81
C ALA A 9 -32.61 32.58 53.63
N LEU A 10 -31.88 31.52 53.97
CA LEU A 10 -31.64 30.36 53.12
C LEU A 10 -32.98 29.77 52.66
N PHE A 11 -33.11 29.45 51.38
CA PHE A 11 -33.78 28.22 50.97
C PHE A 11 -33.03 27.59 49.79
N SER A 12 -32.73 26.32 50.00
CA SER A 12 -31.96 25.43 49.17
C SER A 12 -32.78 24.86 48.00
N ILE A 13 -32.08 24.17 47.09
CA ILE A 13 -32.56 23.08 46.20
C ILE A 13 -32.94 23.52 44.76
N LEU A 14 -32.03 23.37 43.79
CA LEU A 14 -31.99 22.21 42.88
C LEU A 14 -30.85 22.30 41.85
N VAL A 15 -30.11 21.20 41.79
CA VAL A 15 -29.12 20.83 40.79
C VAL A 15 -29.75 20.80 39.41
N THR A 16 -29.17 21.52 38.44
CA THR A 16 -29.04 21.04 37.05
C THR A 16 -27.78 21.63 36.43
N SER A 17 -26.70 20.87 36.53
CA SER A 17 -25.52 20.99 35.68
C SER A 17 -25.93 20.66 34.24
N ALA A 18 -26.30 21.68 33.47
CA ALA A 18 -26.43 21.56 32.03
C ALA A 18 -25.02 21.49 31.42
N PHE A 19 -24.51 20.26 31.26
CA PHE A 19 -23.53 19.96 30.24
C PHE A 19 -24.13 20.40 28.90
N ALA A 20 -23.68 21.53 28.38
CA ALA A 20 -23.96 21.91 27.01
C ALA A 20 -23.25 20.90 26.10
N ALA A 21 -24.02 19.94 25.59
CA ALA A 21 -23.58 19.06 24.51
C ALA A 21 -23.12 19.94 23.33
N PRO A 22 -21.97 19.66 22.70
CA PRO A 22 -21.57 20.40 21.51
C PRO A 22 -22.61 20.16 20.43
N ALA A 23 -23.29 21.25 20.07
CA ALA A 23 -24.28 21.31 19.00
C ALA A 23 -23.66 20.75 17.72
N SER A 24 -24.24 19.64 17.25
CA SER A 24 -24.03 19.07 15.93
C SER A 24 -24.48 20.07 14.85
N SER A 25 -23.59 21.01 14.52
CA SER A 25 -23.83 22.05 13.53
C SER A 25 -22.69 22.09 12.51
N ALA A 26 -22.64 21.05 11.69
CA ALA A 26 -22.20 21.16 10.32
C ALA A 26 -22.77 19.97 9.54
N LYS A 27 -23.96 20.16 8.94
CA LYS A 27 -24.32 19.39 7.74
C LYS A 27 -23.36 19.79 6.63
N ALA A 28 -22.18 19.18 6.62
CA ALA A 28 -21.43 19.02 5.40
C ALA A 28 -22.37 18.26 4.44
N LYS A 29 -22.74 18.91 3.33
CA LYS A 29 -23.43 18.24 2.22
C LYS A 29 -22.63 16.97 1.91
N SER A 30 -23.28 15.80 2.06
CA SER A 30 -22.71 14.52 1.65
C SER A 30 -22.58 14.50 0.13
N VAL A 31 -21.47 15.02 -0.37
CA VAL A 31 -21.11 14.86 -1.79
C VAL A 31 -20.60 13.45 -1.95
N GLY A 32 -21.46 12.58 -2.48
CA GLY A 32 -21.17 11.17 -2.74
C GLY A 32 -21.78 10.25 -1.68
N SER A 33 -22.60 9.29 -2.12
CA SER A 33 -23.27 8.27 -1.29
C SER A 33 -22.33 7.23 -0.66
N THR A 34 -21.08 7.60 -0.36
CA THR A 34 -20.10 6.70 0.23
C THR A 34 -20.18 6.77 1.75
N LYS A 35 -20.38 5.62 2.38
CA LYS A 35 -20.58 5.52 3.82
C LYS A 35 -19.29 5.87 4.56
N ILE A 36 -19.34 6.91 5.39
CA ILE A 36 -18.28 7.18 6.36
C ILE A 36 -18.34 6.08 7.42
N TYR A 37 -17.24 5.35 7.59
CA TYR A 37 -17.09 4.29 8.56
C TYR A 37 -16.72 4.85 9.94
N GLY A 38 -15.88 5.88 9.97
CA GLY A 38 -15.45 6.56 11.19
C GLY A 38 -14.53 7.75 10.92
N ALA A 39 -14.22 8.51 11.96
CA ALA A 39 -13.23 9.58 11.91
C ALA A 39 -12.49 9.68 13.25
N ILE A 40 -11.18 9.89 13.22
CA ILE A 40 -10.32 10.00 14.40
C ILE A 40 -9.50 11.28 14.28
N GLU A 41 -9.47 12.08 15.35
CA GLU A 41 -8.84 13.39 15.38
C GLU A 41 -7.61 13.40 16.28
N ALA A 42 -6.58 14.14 15.87
CA ALA A 42 -5.40 14.41 16.66
C ALA A 42 -5.14 15.92 16.73
N LYS A 43 -5.12 16.48 17.94
CA LYS A 43 -4.97 17.94 18.16
C LYS A 43 -3.61 18.47 17.69
N ASP A 44 -2.56 17.67 17.85
CA ASP A 44 -1.18 18.02 17.51
C ASP A 44 -0.67 17.28 16.25
N GLY A 45 -1.58 16.65 15.50
CA GLY A 45 -1.26 15.77 14.37
C GLY A 45 -0.90 14.33 14.79
N PHE A 46 -0.73 13.45 13.79
CA PHE A 46 -0.36 12.05 14.00
C PHE A 46 1.16 11.87 13.85
N LEU A 47 1.82 11.40 14.92
CA LEU A 47 3.20 10.90 14.82
C LEU A 47 3.21 9.54 14.11
N GLY A 48 4.28 9.23 13.35
CA GLY A 48 4.35 8.08 12.44
C GLY A 48 3.86 6.74 13.01
N GLY A 49 4.38 6.28 14.16
CA GLY A 49 3.92 5.03 14.78
C GLY A 49 2.44 5.06 15.18
N ARG A 50 2.01 6.17 15.80
CA ARG A 50 0.62 6.38 16.22
C ARG A 50 -0.36 6.46 15.03
N LEU A 51 0.10 6.95 13.88
CA LEU A 51 -0.70 6.99 12.65
C LEU A 51 -1.09 5.59 12.21
N PHE A 52 -0.12 4.67 12.13
CA PHE A 52 -0.39 3.30 11.71
C PHE A 52 -1.17 2.51 12.77
N ASP A 53 -0.93 2.74 14.06
CA ASP A 53 -1.77 2.15 15.12
C ASP A 53 -3.25 2.54 14.96
N VAL A 54 -3.51 3.80 14.59
CA VAL A 54 -4.87 4.30 14.34
C VAL A 54 -5.47 3.65 13.10
N LEU A 55 -4.70 3.54 12.00
CA LEU A 55 -5.14 2.85 10.80
C LEU A 55 -5.51 1.38 11.12
N ASP A 56 -4.65 0.66 11.82
CA ASP A 56 -4.85 -0.76 12.15
C ASP A 56 -6.00 -0.97 13.15
N SER A 57 -6.22 -0.04 14.08
CA SER A 57 -7.34 -0.10 15.02
C SER A 57 -8.73 -0.08 14.34
N VAL A 58 -8.80 0.50 13.14
CA VAL A 58 -10.05 0.61 12.35
C VAL A 58 -10.08 -0.42 11.21
N GLY A 59 -8.96 -0.60 10.51
CA GLY A 59 -8.84 -1.48 9.35
C GLY A 59 -8.64 -2.95 9.68
N GLY A 60 -8.09 -3.25 10.86
CA GLY A 60 -7.56 -4.56 11.22
C GLY A 60 -6.09 -4.71 10.79
N THR A 61 -5.59 -5.94 10.81
CA THR A 61 -4.17 -6.28 10.64
C THR A 61 -3.72 -6.41 9.18
N GLY A 62 -4.46 -5.86 8.22
CA GLY A 62 -4.11 -5.98 6.81
C GLY A 62 -3.14 -4.91 6.33
N THR A 63 -2.68 -5.02 5.08
CA THR A 63 -1.68 -4.07 4.55
C THR A 63 -2.33 -2.77 4.07
N TRP A 64 -2.06 -1.66 4.76
CA TRP A 64 -2.42 -0.33 4.28
C TRP A 64 -1.50 0.13 3.15
N MET A 65 -2.09 0.47 2.00
CA MET A 65 -1.39 0.87 0.78
C MET A 65 -1.66 2.33 0.47
N GLU A 66 -0.60 3.13 0.37
CA GLU A 66 -0.70 4.56 0.01
C GLU A 66 -1.23 4.71 -1.43
N TRP A 67 -2.21 5.59 -1.63
CA TRP A 67 -2.75 5.89 -2.95
C TRP A 67 -1.77 6.75 -3.76
N ASP A 68 -1.58 6.39 -5.02
CA ASP A 68 -0.73 7.13 -5.94
C ASP A 68 -1.57 8.07 -6.82
N VAL A 69 -1.28 9.36 -6.75
CA VAL A 69 -1.95 10.40 -7.56
C VAL A 69 -1.73 10.22 -9.06
N ASN A 70 -0.61 9.59 -9.45
CA ASN A 70 -0.28 9.26 -10.84
C ASN A 70 -0.80 7.89 -11.27
N GLY A 71 -1.42 7.15 -10.34
CA GLY A 71 -1.99 5.85 -10.61
C GLY A 71 -3.37 5.92 -11.27
N VAL A 72 -3.89 4.75 -11.64
CA VAL A 72 -5.25 4.57 -12.15
C VAL A 72 -6.26 5.13 -11.16
N ARG A 73 -7.26 5.84 -11.69
CA ARG A 73 -8.35 6.43 -10.93
C ARG A 73 -9.52 5.44 -10.83
N ASP A 74 -9.53 4.63 -9.77
CA ASP A 74 -10.65 3.73 -9.46
C ASP A 74 -11.95 4.53 -9.23
N PRO A 75 -13.04 4.28 -9.98
CA PRO A 75 -14.29 5.05 -9.85
C PRO A 75 -14.83 5.15 -8.43
N SER A 76 -14.84 4.04 -7.67
CA SER A 76 -15.30 4.01 -6.28
C SER A 76 -14.41 4.82 -5.34
N VAL A 77 -13.09 4.84 -5.57
CA VAL A 77 -12.15 5.69 -4.82
C VAL A 77 -12.36 7.15 -5.19
N MET A 78 -12.47 7.46 -6.49
CA MET A 78 -12.63 8.82 -6.97
C MET A 78 -13.92 9.47 -6.55
N LYS A 79 -15.00 8.70 -6.39
CA LYS A 79 -16.25 9.20 -5.81
C LYS A 79 -16.06 9.82 -4.42
N VAL A 80 -15.08 9.34 -3.65
CA VAL A 80 -14.68 9.93 -2.36
C VAL A 80 -13.68 11.06 -2.56
N LEU A 81 -12.68 10.86 -3.41
CA LEU A 81 -11.55 11.78 -3.51
C LEU A 81 -11.84 13.03 -4.35
N ASP A 82 -12.60 12.95 -5.44
CA ASP A 82 -12.85 14.09 -6.34
C ASP A 82 -13.41 15.33 -5.60
N PRO A 83 -14.39 15.23 -4.69
CA PRO A 83 -14.84 16.37 -3.90
C PRO A 83 -13.75 16.93 -2.98
N LEU A 84 -12.92 16.07 -2.40
CA LEU A 84 -11.86 16.47 -1.45
C LEU A 84 -10.67 17.13 -2.16
N LEU A 85 -10.28 16.61 -3.32
CA LEU A 85 -9.19 17.13 -4.14
C LEU A 85 -9.51 18.51 -4.74
N ASN A 86 -10.78 18.79 -5.00
CA ASN A 86 -11.27 20.09 -5.45
C ASN A 86 -11.59 21.06 -4.29
N SER A 87 -11.46 20.61 -3.04
CA SER A 87 -11.67 21.46 -1.87
C SER A 87 -10.41 22.24 -1.48
N THR A 88 -10.58 23.29 -0.68
CA THR A 88 -9.46 24.00 -0.06
C THR A 88 -8.75 23.16 1.00
N ASN A 89 -9.45 22.21 1.63
CA ASN A 89 -8.90 21.31 2.63
C ASN A 89 -8.43 20.00 1.99
N LYS A 90 -7.35 20.07 1.22
CA LYS A 90 -6.85 18.92 0.44
C LYS A 90 -6.32 17.80 1.36
N PRO A 91 -6.50 16.52 0.96
CA PRO A 91 -5.86 15.39 1.63
C PRO A 91 -4.34 15.55 1.71
N LYS A 92 -3.77 15.27 2.89
CA LYS A 92 -2.33 15.15 3.08
C LYS A 92 -1.81 13.81 2.59
N MET A 93 -2.51 12.73 2.98
CA MET A 93 -2.18 11.35 2.61
C MET A 93 -3.46 10.52 2.54
N ILE A 94 -3.44 9.49 1.71
CA ILE A 94 -4.57 8.60 1.46
C ILE A 94 -4.04 7.18 1.44
N TRP A 95 -4.73 6.27 2.14
CA TRP A 95 -4.42 4.85 2.14
C TRP A 95 -5.65 4.01 1.86
N ALA A 96 -5.45 2.83 1.28
CA ALA A 96 -6.47 1.82 1.11
C ALA A 96 -6.04 0.50 1.75
N ILE A 97 -7.00 -0.21 2.34
CA ILE A 97 -6.83 -1.60 2.78
C ILE A 97 -7.87 -2.47 2.07
N THR A 98 -7.40 -3.55 1.46
CA THR A 98 -8.20 -4.35 0.51
C THR A 98 -8.51 -5.74 1.03
N GLU A 99 -7.82 -6.18 2.06
CA GLU A 99 -7.90 -7.52 2.67
C GLU A 99 -9.16 -7.68 3.56
N ARG A 100 -10.22 -6.94 3.25
CA ARG A 100 -11.51 -6.94 3.97
C ARG A 100 -12.63 -7.32 3.01
N ALA A 101 -13.76 -7.76 3.54
CA ALA A 101 -14.97 -8.01 2.75
C ALA A 101 -15.41 -6.78 1.93
N LYS A 102 -15.19 -5.58 2.49
CA LYS A 102 -15.29 -4.30 1.79
C LYS A 102 -14.03 -3.48 2.01
N PRO A 103 -13.38 -2.98 0.94
CA PRO A 103 -12.21 -2.13 1.09
C PRO A 103 -12.50 -0.88 1.92
N LEU A 104 -11.53 -0.42 2.70
CA LEU A 104 -11.60 0.88 3.36
C LEU A 104 -10.59 1.83 2.73
N LEU A 105 -10.98 3.10 2.64
CA LEU A 105 -10.13 4.21 2.28
C LEU A 105 -9.96 5.11 3.51
N ALA A 106 -8.74 5.33 3.95
CA ALA A 106 -8.40 6.29 4.99
C ALA A 106 -7.86 7.56 4.34
N VAL A 107 -8.41 8.71 4.71
CA VAL A 107 -8.01 10.02 4.18
C VAL A 107 -7.58 10.91 5.34
N LEU A 108 -6.29 11.29 5.36
CA LEU A 108 -5.74 12.25 6.30
C LEU A 108 -5.99 13.67 5.80
N LEU A 109 -6.71 14.46 6.57
CA LEU A 109 -7.06 15.84 6.27
C LEU A 109 -6.50 16.80 7.34
N PRO A 110 -6.11 18.02 6.96
CA PRO A 110 -5.87 19.08 7.93
C PRO A 110 -7.14 19.39 8.74
N LYS A 111 -6.98 19.68 10.03
CA LYS A 111 -8.08 20.16 10.89
C LYS A 111 -7.57 21.20 11.89
N GLY A 112 -7.66 22.49 11.53
CA GLY A 112 -7.13 23.57 12.36
C GLY A 112 -5.61 23.46 12.52
N ALA A 113 -5.13 23.44 13.77
CA ALA A 113 -3.72 23.17 14.08
C ALA A 113 -3.35 21.67 14.05
N GLY A 114 -4.36 20.78 14.01
CA GLY A 114 -4.20 19.34 14.05
C GLY A 114 -4.61 18.65 12.75
N GLU A 115 -4.97 17.38 12.88
CA GLU A 115 -5.29 16.48 11.77
C GLU A 115 -6.48 15.58 12.09
N VAL A 116 -7.16 15.11 11.05
CA VAL A 116 -8.23 14.11 11.14
C VAL A 116 -8.04 13.03 10.09
N ILE A 117 -8.18 11.76 10.48
CA ILE A 117 -8.26 10.65 9.55
C ILE A 117 -9.73 10.27 9.42
N VAL A 118 -10.26 10.33 8.20
CA VAL A 118 -11.62 9.92 7.88
C VAL A 118 -11.57 8.60 7.13
N PHE A 119 -12.35 7.63 7.58
CA PHE A 119 -12.44 6.30 7.00
C PHE A 119 -13.73 6.18 6.18
N TYR A 120 -13.60 5.79 4.92
CA TYR A 120 -14.69 5.57 3.99
C TYR A 120 -14.76 4.10 3.62
N GLU A 121 -15.93 3.48 3.78
CA GLU A 121 -16.17 2.13 3.29
C GLU A 121 -16.50 2.17 1.80
N LEU A 122 -15.66 1.51 0.99
CA LEU A 122 -15.86 1.40 -0.45
C LEU A 122 -16.73 0.17 -0.77
N GLY A 123 -17.49 0.25 -1.86
CA GLY A 123 -18.21 -0.92 -2.37
C GLY A 123 -17.26 -1.98 -2.95
N ALA A 124 -16.27 -1.53 -3.73
CA ALA A 124 -15.23 -2.36 -4.34
C ALA A 124 -14.05 -1.49 -4.81
N LEU A 125 -12.98 -2.15 -5.28
CA LEU A 125 -11.94 -1.54 -6.13
C LEU A 125 -12.23 -1.90 -7.59
N ASP A 126 -12.93 -0.98 -8.25
CA ASP A 126 -13.62 -1.18 -9.51
C ASP A 126 -12.87 -0.59 -10.72
N GLY A 127 -11.59 -0.29 -10.57
CA GLY A 127 -10.69 0.01 -11.68
C GLY A 127 -10.71 -1.11 -12.73
N LYS A 128 -10.86 -0.70 -13.98
CA LYS A 128 -10.74 -1.59 -15.15
C LYS A 128 -9.25 -1.83 -15.43
N PRO A 129 -8.82 -3.09 -15.67
CA PRO A 129 -7.44 -3.37 -16.03
C PRO A 129 -6.98 -2.55 -17.23
N VAL A 130 -5.84 -1.89 -17.07
CA VAL A 130 -5.13 -1.18 -18.14
C VAL A 130 -3.71 -1.70 -18.22
N GLN A 131 -3.09 -1.58 -19.38
CA GLN A 131 -1.69 -1.99 -19.55
C GLN A 131 -0.78 -1.22 -18.59
N LEU A 132 0.22 -1.91 -18.05
CA LEU A 132 1.25 -1.31 -17.22
C LEU A 132 1.99 -0.22 -18.03
N LYS A 133 2.30 0.89 -17.37
CA LYS A 133 2.98 2.04 -17.95
C LYS A 133 3.89 2.66 -16.91
N LEU A 134 5.05 3.13 -17.35
CA LEU A 134 5.90 4.00 -16.55
C LEU A 134 5.49 5.45 -16.72
N ASN A 135 5.42 6.19 -15.62
CA ASN A 135 5.15 7.63 -15.67
C ASN A 135 6.40 8.37 -16.18
N LYS A 136 6.19 9.36 -17.06
CA LYS A 136 7.27 10.04 -17.81
C LYS A 136 8.12 10.99 -16.97
N VAL A 137 7.56 11.53 -15.88
CA VAL A 137 8.24 12.51 -15.02
C VAL A 137 8.29 11.94 -13.63
N LEU A 138 9.46 11.42 -13.26
CA LEU A 138 9.77 10.90 -11.95
C LEU A 138 10.77 11.87 -11.32
N SER A 139 10.29 12.82 -10.52
CA SER A 139 11.18 13.56 -9.63
C SER A 139 11.76 12.55 -8.63
N PRO A 140 13.10 12.39 -8.54
CA PRO A 140 13.70 11.46 -7.60
C PRO A 140 13.24 11.70 -6.15
N ASP A 141 13.04 12.97 -5.76
CA ASP A 141 12.56 13.34 -4.43
C ASP A 141 11.15 12.81 -4.13
N VAL A 142 10.32 12.67 -5.16
CA VAL A 142 8.96 12.11 -5.03
C VAL A 142 9.00 10.59 -5.07
N VAL A 143 9.76 10.01 -6.00
CA VAL A 143 9.78 8.56 -6.22
C VAL A 143 10.53 7.80 -5.13
N PHE A 144 11.66 8.37 -4.69
CA PHE A 144 12.58 7.79 -3.73
C PHE A 144 12.53 8.53 -2.39
N ARG A 145 11.36 9.09 -2.04
CA ARG A 145 11.12 9.80 -0.76
C ARG A 145 11.64 9.04 0.46
N ASP A 146 11.49 7.72 0.44
CA ASP A 146 11.83 6.84 1.56
C ASP A 146 13.28 6.30 1.45
N TYR A 147 14.09 6.89 0.57
CA TYR A 147 15.47 6.51 0.32
C TYR A 147 16.43 7.69 0.47
N LYS A 148 17.63 7.39 0.94
CA LYS A 148 18.78 8.29 0.92
C LYS A 148 19.61 8.02 -0.32
N GLN A 149 19.91 9.07 -1.09
CA GLN A 149 20.90 9.00 -2.16
C GLN A 149 22.31 8.86 -1.57
N ILE A 150 23.04 7.82 -1.96
CA ILE A 150 24.42 7.56 -1.51
C ILE A 150 25.44 7.86 -2.61
N SER A 151 25.04 7.83 -3.88
CA SER A 151 25.83 8.25 -5.03
C SER A 151 24.90 8.76 -6.14
N GLU A 152 25.45 9.28 -7.24
CA GLU A 152 24.65 9.74 -8.39
C GLU A 152 23.69 8.68 -8.92
N LYS A 153 24.04 7.39 -8.77
CA LYS A 153 23.30 6.27 -9.34
C LYS A 153 22.75 5.31 -8.29
N GLU A 154 22.93 5.56 -7.00
CA GLU A 154 22.54 4.62 -5.95
C GLU A 154 21.78 5.26 -4.80
N PHE A 155 20.75 4.54 -4.34
CA PHE A 155 19.86 4.94 -3.27
C PHE A 155 19.67 3.77 -2.30
N VAL A 156 19.62 4.07 -1.00
CA VAL A 156 19.43 3.08 0.08
C VAL A 156 18.21 3.50 0.91
N HIS A 157 17.31 2.57 1.20
CA HIS A 157 16.10 2.87 1.97
C HIS A 157 16.46 3.35 3.38
N LEU A 158 15.75 4.35 3.89
CA LEU A 158 16.04 5.00 5.17
C LEU A 158 15.99 4.03 6.35
N ASP A 159 14.98 3.16 6.39
CA ASP A 159 14.78 2.20 7.49
C ASP A 159 15.29 0.77 7.20
N ARG A 160 15.66 0.47 5.95
CA ARG A 160 15.94 -0.90 5.47
C ARG A 160 17.21 -0.90 4.62
N PRO A 161 18.40 -0.95 5.22
CA PRO A 161 19.66 -0.78 4.47
C PRO A 161 19.93 -1.88 3.44
N ASN A 162 19.23 -3.00 3.53
CA ASN A 162 19.26 -4.09 2.57
C ASN A 162 18.35 -3.89 1.36
N LEU A 163 17.54 -2.83 1.35
CA LEU A 163 16.73 -2.40 0.21
C LEU A 163 17.47 -1.26 -0.53
N LYS A 164 17.86 -1.52 -1.77
CA LYS A 164 18.69 -0.62 -2.57
C LYS A 164 18.11 -0.41 -3.96
N ILE A 165 18.42 0.73 -4.55
CA ILE A 165 18.09 1.08 -5.92
C ILE A 165 19.36 1.52 -6.63
N SER A 166 19.61 0.95 -7.80
CA SER A 166 20.67 1.35 -8.72
C SER A 166 20.06 1.83 -10.04
N VAL A 167 20.37 3.06 -10.43
CA VAL A 167 19.90 3.69 -11.67
C VAL A 167 21.05 3.68 -12.68
N LEU A 168 20.92 2.85 -13.70
CA LEU A 168 21.89 2.69 -14.79
C LEU A 168 21.27 3.18 -16.09
N ASP A 169 22.12 3.44 -17.09
CA ASP A 169 21.71 4.11 -18.33
C ASP A 169 20.58 3.36 -19.07
N LYS A 170 20.63 2.02 -19.03
CA LYS A 170 19.64 1.12 -19.67
C LYS A 170 18.69 0.42 -18.70
N MET A 171 18.91 0.51 -17.40
CA MET A 171 18.04 -0.18 -16.44
C MET A 171 17.98 0.51 -15.08
N ILE A 172 16.83 0.38 -14.42
CA ILE A 172 16.71 0.65 -12.99
C ILE A 172 16.60 -0.71 -12.30
N ARG A 173 17.44 -0.94 -11.30
CA ARG A 173 17.45 -2.18 -10.51
C ARG A 173 17.10 -1.86 -9.06
N PHE A 174 16.13 -2.58 -8.53
CA PHE A 174 15.78 -2.62 -7.13
C PHE A 174 16.25 -3.96 -6.58
N THR A 175 16.89 -3.97 -5.43
CA THR A 175 17.36 -5.20 -4.80
C THR A 175 16.97 -5.21 -3.33
N TYR A 176 16.53 -6.37 -2.85
CA TYR A 176 16.33 -6.64 -1.44
C TYR A 176 17.13 -7.89 -1.10
N ASP A 177 18.05 -7.77 -0.15
CA ASP A 177 18.92 -8.87 0.28
C ASP A 177 18.63 -9.23 1.74
N ASN A 178 18.01 -10.38 1.97
CA ASN A 178 17.80 -10.90 3.31
C ASN A 178 17.90 -12.42 3.27
N PRO A 179 19.13 -12.98 3.36
CA PRO A 179 19.35 -14.40 3.14
C PRO A 179 18.47 -15.26 4.05
N ASP A 180 17.68 -16.14 3.44
CA ASP A 180 16.78 -17.03 4.16
C ASP A 180 17.54 -18.23 4.72
N LYS A 181 17.21 -18.60 5.96
CA LYS A 181 17.80 -19.78 6.62
C LYS A 181 17.38 -21.10 5.98
N THR A 182 16.26 -21.09 5.26
CA THR A 182 15.64 -22.26 4.62
C THR A 182 15.33 -21.90 3.17
N PRO A 183 16.30 -22.01 2.25
CA PRO A 183 16.09 -21.69 0.85
C PRO A 183 15.10 -22.66 0.20
N LEU A 184 14.53 -22.23 -0.92
CA LEU A 184 13.66 -23.06 -1.76
C LEU A 184 14.39 -24.35 -2.16
N ARG A 185 13.86 -25.49 -1.70
CA ARG A 185 14.43 -26.80 -2.00
C ARG A 185 14.21 -27.15 -3.47
N TYR A 186 15.29 -27.42 -4.19
CA TYR A 186 15.25 -27.95 -5.54
C TYR A 186 15.41 -29.47 -5.55
N ASP A 187 14.59 -30.17 -6.33
CA ASP A 187 14.64 -31.62 -6.48
C ASP A 187 15.16 -32.01 -7.87
N PRO A 188 16.41 -32.52 -7.98
CA PRO A 188 16.99 -32.91 -9.28
C PRO A 188 16.22 -34.02 -9.98
N ASP A 189 15.47 -34.84 -9.23
CA ASP A 189 14.73 -35.99 -9.75
C ASP A 189 13.26 -35.68 -10.04
N PHE A 190 12.84 -34.39 -10.01
CA PHE A 190 11.48 -33.96 -10.34
C PHE A 190 10.92 -34.62 -11.61
N ALA A 191 11.72 -34.72 -12.67
CA ALA A 191 11.30 -35.31 -13.94
C ALA A 191 10.86 -36.78 -13.82
N LYS A 192 11.41 -37.53 -12.87
CA LYS A 192 11.13 -38.97 -12.63
C LYS A 192 9.90 -39.20 -11.74
N LYS A 193 9.39 -38.15 -11.10
CA LYS A 193 8.22 -38.22 -10.22
C LYS A 193 6.94 -38.56 -10.97
N THR A 194 6.00 -39.17 -10.25
CA THR A 194 4.64 -39.39 -10.73
C THR A 194 3.92 -38.06 -10.99
N ILE A 195 2.83 -38.11 -11.76
CA ILE A 195 2.01 -36.91 -12.07
C ILE A 195 1.50 -36.24 -10.78
N VAL A 196 1.13 -37.03 -9.77
CA VAL A 196 0.60 -36.52 -8.50
C VAL A 196 1.68 -35.80 -7.69
N GLU A 197 2.87 -36.37 -7.61
CA GLU A 197 4.02 -35.77 -6.93
C GLU A 197 4.46 -34.48 -7.62
N LYS A 198 4.54 -34.48 -8.97
CA LYS A 198 4.85 -33.28 -9.77
C LYS A 198 3.86 -32.16 -9.48
N ARG A 199 2.56 -32.47 -9.46
CA ARG A 199 1.51 -31.48 -9.20
C ARG A 199 1.61 -30.90 -7.78
N THR A 200 1.94 -31.74 -6.79
CA THR A 200 2.10 -31.30 -5.40
C THR A 200 3.27 -30.34 -5.28
N GLU A 201 4.42 -30.69 -5.84
CA GLU A 201 5.61 -29.85 -5.79
C GLU A 201 5.46 -28.55 -6.58
N VAL A 202 4.79 -28.58 -7.74
CA VAL A 202 4.43 -27.35 -8.48
C VAL A 202 3.53 -26.44 -7.65
N ASN A 203 2.59 -26.98 -6.88
CA ASN A 203 1.73 -26.19 -6.00
C ASN A 203 2.51 -25.58 -4.83
N ASP A 204 3.47 -26.31 -4.25
CA ASP A 204 4.33 -25.79 -3.19
C ASP A 204 5.18 -24.62 -3.70
N TYR A 205 5.76 -24.77 -4.90
CA TYR A 205 6.48 -23.70 -5.60
C TYR A 205 5.57 -22.51 -5.90
N LEU A 206 4.33 -22.72 -6.35
CA LEU A 206 3.37 -21.65 -6.56
C LEU A 206 3.08 -20.89 -5.26
N GLY A 207 2.92 -21.59 -4.14
CA GLY A 207 2.72 -20.98 -2.82
C GLY A 207 3.91 -20.12 -2.41
N PHE A 208 5.11 -20.69 -2.52
CA PHE A 208 6.37 -19.99 -2.21
C PHE A 208 6.57 -18.75 -3.09
N LEU A 209 6.42 -18.87 -4.41
CA LEU A 209 6.63 -17.76 -5.33
C LEU A 209 5.56 -16.66 -5.21
N LYS A 210 4.33 -17.01 -4.80
CA LYS A 210 3.31 -16.00 -4.43
C LYS A 210 3.73 -15.21 -3.19
N TYR A 211 4.30 -15.87 -2.19
CA TYR A 211 4.86 -15.19 -1.01
C TYR A 211 6.00 -14.25 -1.43
N GLU A 212 6.96 -14.73 -2.22
CA GLU A 212 8.07 -13.92 -2.74
C GLU A 212 7.59 -12.72 -3.55
N TYR A 213 6.62 -12.91 -4.43
CA TYR A 213 5.99 -11.82 -5.17
C TYR A 213 5.39 -10.77 -4.22
N SER A 214 4.67 -11.20 -3.18
CA SER A 214 4.10 -10.27 -2.19
C SER A 214 5.18 -9.46 -1.45
N MET A 215 6.34 -10.07 -1.18
CA MET A 215 7.50 -9.41 -0.58
C MET A 215 8.12 -8.41 -1.54
N MET A 216 8.27 -8.76 -2.83
CA MET A 216 8.73 -7.84 -3.88
C MET A 216 7.80 -6.64 -4.04
N LEU A 217 6.49 -6.83 -3.97
CA LEU A 217 5.53 -5.73 -4.03
C LEU A 217 5.70 -4.77 -2.85
N ARG A 218 5.86 -5.30 -1.62
CA ARG A 218 6.14 -4.46 -0.45
C ARG A 218 7.48 -3.73 -0.57
N ALA A 219 8.52 -4.46 -0.97
CA ALA A 219 9.88 -3.95 -1.04
C ALA A 219 10.08 -2.95 -2.18
N PHE A 220 9.43 -3.11 -3.33
CA PHE A 220 9.75 -2.33 -4.53
C PHE A 220 8.61 -1.42 -4.99
N VAL A 221 7.38 -1.91 -4.96
CA VAL A 221 6.21 -1.14 -5.43
C VAL A 221 5.68 -0.22 -4.32
N GLN A 222 5.57 -0.72 -3.08
CA GLN A 222 5.05 0.06 -1.96
C GLN A 222 6.09 0.94 -1.26
N SER A 223 7.38 0.75 -1.51
CA SER A 223 8.42 1.66 -1.02
C SER A 223 8.71 2.81 -1.99
N THR A 224 8.17 2.76 -3.21
CA THR A 224 8.36 3.79 -4.23
C THR A 224 7.03 4.43 -4.59
N ARG A 225 7.07 5.63 -5.17
CA ARG A 225 5.87 6.35 -5.59
C ARG A 225 5.98 6.80 -7.03
N GLY A 226 4.86 6.81 -7.74
CA GLY A 226 4.75 7.42 -9.05
C GLY A 226 5.45 6.67 -10.18
N ILE A 227 6.18 5.57 -9.96
CA ILE A 227 6.87 4.86 -11.05
C ILE A 227 5.86 4.31 -12.05
N PHE A 228 4.82 3.64 -11.55
CA PHE A 228 3.86 2.90 -12.35
C PHE A 228 2.50 3.58 -12.33
N ASN A 229 1.73 3.41 -13.41
CA ASN A 229 0.33 3.84 -13.44
C ASN A 229 -0.60 2.93 -12.62
N TRP A 230 -0.16 1.77 -12.15
CA TRP A 230 -0.98 0.89 -11.32
C TRP A 230 -0.92 1.32 -9.86
N GLN A 231 -2.08 1.46 -9.24
CA GLN A 231 -2.18 1.59 -7.78
C GLN A 231 -1.57 0.36 -7.08
N PRO A 232 -1.02 0.49 -5.86
CA PRO A 232 -0.37 -0.63 -5.19
C PRO A 232 -1.27 -1.87 -5.05
N TRP A 233 -2.57 -1.70 -4.82
CA TRP A 233 -3.51 -2.82 -4.73
C TRP A 233 -3.74 -3.56 -6.06
N HIS A 234 -3.59 -2.91 -7.21
CA HIS A 234 -3.76 -3.56 -8.52
C HIS A 234 -2.71 -4.66 -8.74
N TRP A 235 -1.54 -4.54 -8.14
CA TRP A 235 -0.48 -5.54 -8.22
C TRP A 235 -0.83 -6.86 -7.53
N TYR A 236 -1.84 -6.86 -6.64
CA TYR A 236 -2.35 -8.04 -5.93
C TYR A 236 -3.60 -8.65 -6.59
N MET A 237 -4.15 -8.01 -7.62
CA MET A 237 -5.42 -8.43 -8.22
C MET A 237 -5.20 -9.25 -9.49
N ASP A 238 -5.70 -10.50 -9.51
CA ASP A 238 -5.57 -11.42 -10.66
C ASP A 238 -6.04 -10.80 -11.98
N LYS A 239 -7.14 -10.02 -11.97
CA LYS A 239 -7.67 -9.35 -13.16
C LYS A 239 -6.66 -8.39 -13.84
N TRP A 240 -5.65 -7.93 -13.09
CA TRP A 240 -4.59 -7.05 -13.56
C TRP A 240 -3.31 -7.82 -13.91
N ASN A 241 -2.87 -8.71 -13.04
CA ASN A 241 -1.51 -9.28 -13.08
C ASN A 241 -1.44 -10.73 -13.61
N ALA A 242 -2.55 -11.46 -13.76
CA ALA A 242 -2.52 -12.93 -13.91
C ALA A 242 -1.74 -13.42 -15.14
N LYS A 243 -1.66 -12.61 -16.20
CA LYS A 243 -0.90 -12.93 -17.42
C LYS A 243 0.60 -12.64 -17.32
N SER A 244 1.01 -11.92 -16.28
CA SER A 244 2.38 -11.46 -16.08
C SER A 244 3.09 -12.25 -14.98
N VAL A 245 2.34 -12.91 -14.09
CA VAL A 245 2.91 -13.77 -13.04
C VAL A 245 3.24 -15.15 -13.60
N ILE A 246 4.27 -15.78 -13.04
CA ILE A 246 4.71 -17.13 -13.41
C ILE A 246 3.58 -18.15 -13.26
N SER A 247 3.41 -19.00 -14.27
CA SER A 247 2.39 -20.05 -14.31
C SER A 247 2.89 -21.39 -13.78
N ALA A 248 1.95 -22.26 -13.40
CA ALA A 248 2.23 -23.66 -13.02
C ALA A 248 3.05 -24.40 -14.10
N LYS A 249 2.73 -24.15 -15.38
CA LYS A 249 3.43 -24.73 -16.53
C LYS A 249 4.89 -24.28 -16.60
N GLU A 250 5.15 -23.00 -16.34
CA GLU A 250 6.52 -22.47 -16.32
C GLU A 250 7.35 -23.06 -15.17
N ILE A 251 6.73 -23.21 -13.99
CA ILE A 251 7.36 -23.87 -12.84
C ILE A 251 7.70 -25.33 -13.19
N GLU A 252 6.74 -26.09 -13.73
CA GLU A 252 6.97 -27.47 -14.14
C GLU A 252 8.12 -27.59 -15.16
N MET A 253 8.21 -26.66 -16.12
CA MET A 253 9.31 -26.61 -17.08
C MET A 253 10.66 -26.31 -16.42
N ILE A 254 10.70 -25.42 -15.43
CA ILE A 254 11.92 -25.11 -14.66
C ILE A 254 12.38 -26.36 -13.91
N LEU A 255 11.49 -26.98 -13.13
CA LEU A 255 11.79 -28.15 -12.31
C LEU A 255 12.22 -29.36 -13.16
N SER A 256 11.60 -29.55 -14.32
CA SER A 256 11.92 -30.64 -15.25
C SER A 256 13.34 -30.56 -15.82
N LYS A 257 14.04 -29.43 -15.71
CA LYS A 257 15.46 -29.33 -16.12
C LYS A 257 16.41 -30.07 -15.18
N GLY A 258 15.99 -30.36 -13.95
CA GLY A 258 16.83 -31.03 -12.94
C GLY A 258 17.99 -30.18 -12.40
N VAL A 259 18.09 -28.90 -12.75
CA VAL A 259 19.12 -27.97 -12.26
C VAL A 259 18.47 -26.65 -11.84
N PRO A 260 18.78 -26.11 -10.64
CA PRO A 260 18.20 -24.85 -10.19
C PRO A 260 18.67 -23.69 -11.06
N PRO A 261 17.77 -22.78 -11.49
CA PRO A 261 18.17 -21.55 -12.17
C PRO A 261 18.82 -20.58 -11.19
N GLU A 262 19.68 -19.69 -11.68
CA GLU A 262 20.23 -18.59 -10.89
C GLU A 262 19.11 -17.66 -10.38
N TYR A 263 18.12 -17.40 -11.24
CA TYR A 263 16.93 -16.62 -10.93
C TYR A 263 15.66 -17.29 -11.45
N ILE A 264 14.61 -17.23 -10.66
CA ILE A 264 13.23 -17.52 -11.06
C ILE A 264 12.55 -16.17 -11.31
N THR A 265 12.07 -15.94 -12.54
CA THR A 265 11.26 -14.75 -12.85
C THR A 265 9.83 -15.00 -12.40
N VAL A 266 9.37 -14.24 -11.40
CA VAL A 266 8.06 -14.41 -10.77
C VAL A 266 7.01 -13.53 -11.43
N PHE A 267 7.42 -12.38 -11.95
CA PHE A 267 6.59 -11.46 -12.71
C PHE A 267 7.35 -10.92 -13.90
N LYS A 268 6.71 -10.84 -15.07
CA LYS A 268 7.25 -10.25 -16.29
C LYS A 268 6.16 -9.54 -17.08
N ALA A 269 6.32 -8.24 -17.29
CA ALA A 269 5.41 -7.44 -18.10
C ALA A 269 6.16 -6.47 -19.01
N LYS A 270 5.60 -6.23 -20.20
CA LYS A 270 6.05 -5.16 -21.09
C LYS A 270 5.14 -3.94 -20.91
N ALA A 271 5.72 -2.83 -20.48
CA ALA A 271 5.01 -1.57 -20.38
C ALA A 271 4.57 -1.06 -21.75
N SER A 272 3.51 -0.24 -21.77
CA SER A 272 3.01 0.41 -23.00
C SER A 272 4.06 1.29 -23.70
N SER A 273 5.05 1.80 -22.95
CA SER A 273 6.18 2.59 -23.45
C SER A 273 7.37 1.74 -23.92
N GLY A 274 7.30 0.41 -23.80
CA GLY A 274 8.29 -0.52 -24.35
C GLY A 274 9.24 -1.14 -23.33
N GLU A 275 9.34 -0.58 -22.13
CA GLU A 275 10.19 -1.09 -21.05
C GLU A 275 9.75 -2.48 -20.59
N MET A 276 10.72 -3.32 -20.22
CA MET A 276 10.49 -4.62 -19.62
C MET A 276 10.63 -4.53 -18.11
N ILE A 277 9.62 -4.99 -17.39
CA ILE A 277 9.58 -5.04 -15.93
C ILE A 277 9.61 -6.50 -15.52
N GLU A 278 10.64 -6.89 -14.79
CA GLU A 278 10.83 -8.25 -14.31
C GLU A 278 11.07 -8.23 -12.81
N MET A 279 10.33 -9.06 -12.07
CA MET A 279 10.61 -9.33 -10.66
C MET A 279 11.08 -10.77 -10.51
N ARG A 280 12.20 -10.97 -9.83
CA ARG A 280 12.93 -12.24 -9.80
C ARG A 280 13.45 -12.54 -8.41
N THR A 281 13.53 -13.83 -8.07
CA THR A 281 14.08 -14.33 -6.82
C THR A 281 15.11 -15.41 -7.11
N THR A 282 16.14 -15.51 -6.28
CA THR A 282 17.08 -16.64 -6.22
C THR A 282 16.51 -17.81 -5.40
N GLY A 283 15.38 -17.61 -4.71
CA GLY A 283 14.78 -18.57 -3.78
C GLY A 283 15.50 -18.68 -2.43
N ASN A 284 16.45 -17.78 -2.14
CA ASN A 284 17.19 -17.76 -0.88
C ASN A 284 17.16 -16.39 -0.17
N GLY A 285 16.12 -15.59 -0.40
CA GLY A 285 15.95 -14.29 0.24
C GLY A 285 16.60 -13.11 -0.49
N PHE A 286 17.17 -13.32 -1.67
CA PHE A 286 17.53 -12.25 -2.60
C PHE A 286 16.43 -12.03 -3.63
N LEU A 287 15.90 -10.80 -3.65
CA LEU A 287 14.84 -10.37 -4.56
C LEU A 287 15.34 -9.21 -5.40
N GLU A 288 14.96 -9.21 -6.68
CA GLU A 288 15.22 -8.08 -7.56
C GLU A 288 14.00 -7.69 -8.39
N MET A 289 13.87 -6.38 -8.64
CA MET A 289 13.04 -5.86 -9.72
C MET A 289 13.94 -5.11 -10.69
N VAL A 290 13.85 -5.47 -11.97
CA VAL A 290 14.61 -4.83 -13.05
C VAL A 290 13.64 -4.19 -14.03
N ILE A 291 13.83 -2.90 -14.28
CA ILE A 291 13.15 -2.13 -15.31
C ILE A 291 14.17 -1.86 -16.42
N THR A 292 14.04 -2.56 -17.55
CA THR A 292 14.96 -2.43 -18.69
C THR A 292 14.34 -1.54 -19.77
N ARG A 293 15.07 -0.52 -20.20
CA ARG A 293 14.69 0.35 -21.32
C ARG A 293 14.94 -0.36 -22.66
N PRO A 294 14.10 -0.13 -23.68
CA PRO A 294 14.31 -0.67 -25.03
C PRO A 294 15.59 -0.16 -25.69
#